data_AF-E2C9U8-F1
#
_entry.id   AF-E2C9U8-F1
#
_cell.length_a   1.000
_cell.length_b   1.000
_cell.length_c   1.000
_cell.angle_alpha   90.00
_cell.angle_beta   90.00
_cell.angle_gamma   90.00
#
_symmetry.space_group_name_H-M   'P 1'
#
loop_
_entity.id
_entity.type
_entity.pdbx_description
1 polymer ?
#
loop_
_entity_poly.entity_id
_entity_poly.type
_entity_poly.pdbx_seq_one_letter_code
_entity_poly.pdbx_strand_id
1 'polypeptide(L)' 'MPATRLPSFILGKKGARYVKHCAFSFQPQNYPNAINHSHFPQSILRPGQIYCHDLTYKFGIQLANYI' A
#
# COMPACT_ATOMS: atom_id res chain seq x y z
N MET A 1 15.08 -23.99 19.05
CA MET A 1 15.66 -22.71 18.59
C MET A 1 15.10 -21.61 19.47
N PRO A 2 15.89 -20.92 20.31
CA PRO A 2 15.36 -19.83 21.11
C PRO A 2 14.97 -18.68 20.17
N ALA A 3 13.73 -18.21 20.26
CA ALA A 3 13.24 -17.10 19.46
C ALA A 3 14.06 -15.83 19.80
N THR A 4 14.92 -15.42 18.89
CA THR A 4 15.68 -14.17 19.01
C THR A 4 14.68 -13.02 19.05
N ARG A 5 14.61 -12.29 20.17
CA ARG A 5 13.71 -11.15 20.33
C ARG A 5 14.06 -10.11 19.27
N LEU A 6 13.13 -9.88 18.34
CA LEU A 6 13.31 -8.88 17.28
C LEU A 6 13.52 -7.49 17.91
N PRO A 7 14.34 -6.63 17.28
CA PRO A 7 14.57 -5.28 17.78
C PRO A 7 13.24 -4.50 17.83
N SER A 8 13.10 -3.63 18.83
CA SER A 8 11.87 -2.84 19.04
C SER A 8 11.61 -1.77 17.97
N PHE A 9 12.59 -1.54 17.08
CA PHE A 9 12.50 -0.63 15.95
C PHE A 9 13.51 -1.00 14.87
N ILE A 10 13.29 -0.49 13.66
CA ILE A 10 14.22 -0.56 12.54
C ILE A 10 14.74 0.86 12.24
N LEU A 11 16.02 1.01 11.89
CA LEU A 11 16.57 2.29 11.48
C LEU A 11 16.06 2.67 10.08
N GLY A 12 15.44 3.84 10.01
CA GLY A 12 14.85 4.44 8.83
C GLY A 12 15.70 5.60 8.27
N LYS A 13 15.12 6.28 7.28
CA LYS A 13 15.78 7.43 6.63
C LYS A 13 16.10 8.52 7.65
N LYS A 14 17.27 9.16 7.52
CA LYS A 14 17.74 10.23 8.42
C LYS A 14 17.75 9.83 9.91
N GLY A 15 18.01 8.55 10.21
CA GLY A 15 18.06 8.05 11.59
C GLY A 15 16.69 7.89 12.26
N ALA A 16 15.59 8.01 11.51
CA ALA A 16 14.25 7.78 12.04
C ALA A 16 14.11 6.37 12.60
N ARG A 17 13.37 6.19 13.69
CA ARG A 17 13.10 4.87 14.27
C ARG A 17 11.74 4.38 13.77
N TYR A 18 11.72 3.42 12.86
CA TYR A 18 10.49 2.79 12.39
C TYR A 18 10.04 1.75 13.42
N VAL A 19 9.04 2.14 14.20
CA VAL A 19 8.39 1.31 15.20
C VAL A 19 7.15 0.62 14.61
N LYS A 20 6.57 -0.31 15.36
CA LYS A 20 5.29 -0.93 15.00
C LYS A 20 4.23 0.15 14.71
N HIS A 21 3.57 0.05 13.56
CA HIS A 21 2.54 0.98 13.06
C HIS A 21 3.01 2.41 12.71
N CYS A 22 4.30 2.65 12.50
CA CYS A 22 4.81 3.99 12.17
C CYS A 22 4.43 4.52 10.78
N ALA A 23 3.81 3.68 9.94
CA ALA A 23 3.39 4.02 8.61
C ALA A 23 2.22 3.14 8.18
N PHE A 24 1.51 3.59 7.14
CA PHE A 24 0.53 2.81 6.41
C PHE A 24 0.85 2.87 4.92
N SER A 25 0.25 1.97 4.15
CA SER A 25 0.43 1.90 2.70
C SER A 25 -0.94 1.94 2.03
N PHE A 26 -1.07 2.78 1.00
CA PHE A 26 -2.18 2.70 0.06
C PHE A 26 -1.70 1.89 -1.15
N GLN A 27 -2.39 0.78 -1.41
CA GLN A 27 -2.09 -0.10 -2.55
C GLN A 27 -3.34 -0.21 -3.41
N PRO A 28 -3.62 0.76 -4.29
CA PRO A 28 -4.64 0.63 -5.32
C PRO A 28 -4.22 -0.46 -6.29
N GLN A 29 -4.97 -1.55 -6.29
CA GLN A 29 -4.71 -2.71 -7.13
C GLN A 29 -6.01 -3.49 -7.35
N ASN A 30 -5.96 -4.45 -8.27
CA ASN A 30 -6.98 -5.47 -8.37
C ASN A 30 -6.96 -6.38 -7.12
N TYR A 31 -8.02 -7.16 -6.94
CA TYR A 31 -8.19 -8.01 -5.77
C TYR A 31 -6.99 -8.96 -5.59
N PRO A 32 -6.52 -9.15 -4.35
CA PRO A 32 -5.58 -10.22 -4.04
C PRO A 32 -6.13 -11.55 -4.55
N ASN A 33 -5.28 -12.35 -5.18
CA ASN A 33 -5.63 -13.67 -5.71
C ASN A 33 -6.65 -13.69 -6.88
N ALA A 34 -6.91 -12.57 -7.57
CA ALA A 34 -7.90 -12.49 -8.65
C ALA A 34 -7.69 -13.45 -9.83
N ILE A 35 -6.45 -13.82 -10.13
CA ILE A 35 -6.16 -14.82 -11.18
C ILE A 35 -6.84 -16.17 -10.91
N ASN A 36 -7.04 -16.51 -9.64
CA ASN A 36 -7.59 -17.80 -9.22
C ASN A 36 -9.11 -17.77 -8.96
N HIS A 37 -9.74 -16.60 -9.05
CA HIS A 37 -11.15 -16.40 -8.75
C HIS A 37 -11.86 -15.75 -9.93
N SER A 38 -12.54 -16.55 -10.75
CA SER A 38 -13.18 -16.12 -12.00
C SER A 38 -14.27 -15.06 -11.86
N HIS A 39 -14.78 -14.83 -10.64
CA HIS A 39 -15.78 -13.80 -10.36
C HIS A 39 -15.16 -12.43 -10.00
N PHE A 40 -13.84 -12.36 -9.77
CA PHE A 40 -13.14 -11.09 -9.61
C PHE A 40 -12.86 -10.45 -10.98
N PRO A 41 -12.67 -9.12 -11.04
CA PRO A 41 -12.27 -8.44 -12.26
C PRO A 41 -11.02 -9.08 -12.87
N GLN A 42 -11.07 -9.34 -14.18
CA GLN A 42 -10.00 -10.03 -14.89
C GLN A 42 -8.68 -9.27 -14.78
N SER A 43 -7.62 -9.94 -14.30
CA SER A 43 -6.27 -9.36 -14.20
C SER A 43 -5.37 -9.68 -15.39
N ILE A 44 -5.83 -10.52 -16.33
CA ILE A 44 -5.05 -10.96 -17.50
C ILE A 44 -5.21 -9.97 -18.66
N LEU A 45 -4.09 -9.40 -19.10
CA LEU A 45 -3.98 -8.61 -20.33
C LEU A 45 -3.51 -9.51 -21.49
N ARG A 46 -4.16 -9.42 -22.65
CA ARG A 46 -3.86 -10.20 -23.86
C ARG A 46 -3.30 -9.30 -24.97
N PRO A 47 -2.61 -9.84 -25.99
CA PRO A 47 -2.12 -9.05 -27.12
C PRO A 47 -3.21 -8.19 -27.75
N GLY A 48 -2.89 -6.92 -28.04
CA GLY A 48 -3.83 -5.94 -28.59
C GLY A 48 -4.74 -5.26 -27.55
N GLN A 49 -4.75 -5.71 -26.29
CA GLN A 49 -5.49 -5.03 -25.23
C GLN A 49 -4.64 -3.92 -24.60
N ILE A 50 -5.32 -2.86 -24.15
CA ILE A 50 -4.71 -1.74 -23.44
C ILE A 50 -5.08 -1.85 -21.96
N TYR A 51 -4.06 -1.82 -21.10
CA TYR A 51 -4.25 -1.67 -19.66
C TYR A 51 -4.19 -0.18 -19.31
N CYS A 52 -5.25 0.33 -18.68
CA CYS A 52 -5.31 1.68 -18.16
C CYS A 52 -5.55 1.62 -16.64
N HIS A 53 -4.73 2.34 -15.87
CA HIS A 53 -4.89 2.48 -14.43
C HIS A 53 -4.38 3.85 -13.99
N ASP A 54 -5.29 4.70 -13.53
CA ASP A 54 -4.99 6.05 -13.09
C ASP A 54 -5.03 6.15 -11.57
N LEU A 55 -4.00 6.77 -10.99
CA LEU A 55 -3.89 6.98 -9.55
C LEU A 55 -3.43 8.40 -9.27
N THR A 56 -4.14 9.11 -8.39
CA THR A 56 -3.76 10.45 -7.96
C THR A 56 -3.86 10.57 -6.44
N TYR A 57 -2.76 10.95 -5.80
CA TYR A 57 -2.73 11.37 -4.39
C TYR A 57 -2.72 12.89 -4.32
N LYS A 58 -3.83 13.48 -3.86
CA LYS A 58 -3.95 14.94 -3.66
C LYS A 58 -3.84 15.25 -2.17
N PHE A 59 -2.87 16.09 -1.83
CA PHE A 59 -2.69 16.58 -0.47
C PHE A 59 -3.15 18.02 -0.40
N GLY A 60 -3.71 18.40 0.73
CA GLY A 60 -4.15 19.76 1.03
C GLY A 60 -4.04 20.01 2.51
N ILE A 61 -4.08 21.28 2.87
CA ILE A 61 -4.19 21.71 4.26
C ILE A 61 -5.64 22.10 4.53
N GLN A 62 -6.16 21.72 5.69
CA GLN A 62 -7.44 22.22 6.17
C GLN A 62 -7.17 23.46 7.00
N LEU A 63 -7.45 24.64 6.43
CA LEU A 63 -7.30 25.92 7.14
C LEU A 63 -8.54 26.13 8.03
N ALA A 64 -8.45 25.61 9.26
CA ALA A 64 -9.42 25.71 10.35
C ALA A 64 -10.82 25.10 10.12
N ASN A 65 -11.28 24.32 11.10
CA ASN A 65 -12.71 24.09 11.30
C ASN A 65 -13.24 25.25 12.16
N TYR A 66 -14.05 26.12 11.57
CA TYR A 66 -15.11 26.76 12.33
C TYR A 66 -16.11 25.65 12.70
N ILE A 67 -16.00 25.08 13.92
CA ILE A 67 -17.05 24.90 14.95
C ILE A 67 -16.33 24.62 16.27
#